data_AF-A0A2P7UFU7-F1
#
_entry.id   AF-A0A2P7UFU7-F1
#
_cell.length_a   1.000
_cell.length_b   1.000
_cell.length_c   1.000
_cell.angle_alpha   90.00
_cell.angle_beta   90.00
_cell.angle_gamma   90.00
#
_symmetry.space_group_name_H-M   'P 1'
#
loop_
_entity.id
_entity.type
_entity.pdbx_description
1 polymer ?
#
loop_
_entity_poly.entity_id
_entity_poly.type
_entity_poly.pdbx_seq_one_letter_code
_entity_poly.pdbx_strand_id
1 'polypeptide(L)'
;MTEVKKIAYKKLIHQAFLDLKNSGTFDEVIFYRNFRIAHVFHNLAEFIVEDFVGFNEYEFWATVDALASQFDLHHYRKIFDAAVMER
;
A
#
# COMPACT_ATOMS: atom_id res chain seq x y z
N MET A 1 -6.92 -5.10 14.89
CA MET A 1 -6.79 -3.80 14.19
C MET A 1 -7.87 -2.84 14.68
N THR A 2 -7.58 -1.54 14.86
CA THR A 2 -8.63 -0.54 15.15
C THR A 2 -9.37 -0.12 13.88
N GLU A 3 -10.61 0.34 14.00
CA GLU A 3 -11.41 0.82 12.84
C GLU A 3 -10.75 1.98 12.09
N VAL A 4 -10.11 2.91 12.81
CA VAL A 4 -9.35 4.02 12.21
C VAL A 4 -8.23 3.48 11.30
N LYS A 5 -7.46 2.49 11.77
CA LYS A 5 -6.43 1.85 10.96
C LYS A 5 -7.01 1.09 9.78
N LYS A 6 -8.12 0.36 9.95
CA LYS A 6 -8.81 -0.32 8.84
C LYS A 6 -9.19 0.66 7.74
N ILE A 7 -9.72 1.83 8.09
CA ILE A 7 -10.03 2.91 7.12
C ILE A 7 -8.75 3.42 6.44
N ALA A 8 -7.67 3.64 7.20
CA ALA A 8 -6.40 4.09 6.66
C ALA A 8 -5.82 3.09 5.64
N TYR A 9 -5.90 1.78 5.91
CA TYR A 9 -5.50 0.74 4.94
C TYR A 9 -6.39 0.69 3.69
N LYS A 10 -7.70 0.93 3.82
CA LYS A 10 -8.61 1.07 2.66
C LYS A 10 -8.27 2.29 1.80
N LYS A 11 -7.86 3.41 2.41
CA LYS A 11 -7.34 4.57 1.66
C LYS A 11 -6.00 4.24 0.98
N LEU A 12 -5.14 3.49 1.67
CA LEU A 12 -3.82 3.14 1.17
C LEU A 12 -3.89 2.24 -0.07
N ILE A 13 -4.73 1.20 -0.06
CA ILE A 13 -4.92 0.35 -1.24
C ILE A 13 -5.49 1.13 -2.43
N HIS A 14 -6.40 2.08 -2.17
CA HIS A 14 -6.92 2.95 -3.21
C HIS A 14 -5.81 3.80 -3.84
N GLN A 15 -4.91 4.37 -3.03
CA GLN A 15 -3.75 5.09 -3.55
C GLN A 15 -2.85 4.18 -4.40
N ALA A 16 -2.54 2.97 -3.94
CA ALA A 16 -1.70 2.05 -4.70
C ALA A 16 -2.27 1.77 -6.10
N PHE A 17 -3.59 1.57 -6.20
CA PHE A 17 -4.24 1.39 -7.49
C PHE A 17 -4.22 2.65 -8.36
N LEU A 18 -4.33 3.85 -7.77
CA LEU A 18 -4.14 5.10 -8.51
C LEU A 18 -2.72 5.22 -9.05
N ASP A 19 -1.70 4.88 -8.27
CA ASP A 19 -0.30 4.94 -8.71
C ASP A 19 0.00 3.94 -9.84
N LEU A 20 -0.60 2.74 -9.78
CA LEU A 20 -0.52 1.76 -10.85
C LEU A 20 -1.20 2.27 -12.12
N LYS A 21 -2.42 2.80 -12.00
CA LYS A 21 -3.21 3.33 -13.12
C LYS A 21 -2.52 4.51 -13.79
N ASN A 22 -1.86 5.37 -13.02
CA ASN A 22 -1.24 6.61 -13.49
C ASN A 22 0.28 6.46 -13.73
N SER A 23 0.77 5.23 -13.86
CA SER A 23 2.20 4.94 -14.01
C SER A 23 2.82 5.35 -15.36
N GLY A 24 2.00 5.80 -16.31
CA GLY A 24 2.45 6.28 -17.61
C GLY A 24 2.55 5.20 -18.68
N THR A 25 3.56 5.31 -19.54
CA THR A 25 3.80 4.35 -20.63
C THR A 25 4.44 3.07 -20.11
N PHE A 26 4.20 1.96 -20.82
CA PHE A 26 4.87 0.70 -20.51
C PHE A 26 6.36 0.76 -20.88
N ASP A 27 7.22 0.54 -19.89
CA ASP A 27 8.61 0.13 -20.05
C ASP A 27 8.97 -0.91 -18.98
N GLU A 28 10.13 -1.54 -19.09
CA GLU A 28 10.55 -2.62 -18.18
C GLU A 28 10.72 -2.16 -16.73
N VAL A 29 11.21 -0.94 -16.50
CA VAL A 29 11.44 -0.37 -15.16
C VAL A 29 10.11 -0.07 -14.49
N ILE A 30 9.19 0.57 -15.23
CA ILE A 30 7.83 0.88 -14.78
C ILE A 30 7.05 -0.41 -14.53
N PHE A 31 7.16 -1.40 -15.42
CA PHE A 31 6.53 -2.71 -15.23
C PHE A 31 7.02 -3.39 -13.95
N TYR A 32 8.33 -3.44 -13.74
CA TYR A 32 8.91 -4.06 -12.55
C TYR A 32 8.47 -3.35 -11.26
N ARG A 33 8.52 -2.01 -11.22
CA ARG A 33 7.98 -1.20 -10.11
C ARG A 33 6.51 -1.53 -9.85
N ASN A 34 5.68 -1.50 -10.89
CA ASN A 34 4.25 -1.71 -10.79
C ASN A 34 3.91 -3.13 -10.32
N PHE A 35 4.61 -4.15 -10.80
CA PHE A 35 4.44 -5.52 -10.35
C PHE A 35 4.72 -5.64 -8.85
N ARG A 36 5.79 -5.02 -8.37
CA ARG A 36 6.18 -5.02 -6.95
C ARG A 36 5.17 -4.30 -6.06
N ILE A 37 4.63 -3.16 -6.51
CA ILE A 37 3.52 -2.46 -5.84
C ILE A 37 2.28 -3.37 -5.81
N ALA A 38 1.86 -3.89 -6.96
CA ALA A 38 0.67 -4.72 -7.09
C ALA A 38 0.73 -5.95 -6.18
N HIS A 39 1.88 -6.61 -6.09
CA HIS A 39 2.07 -7.76 -5.21
C HIS A 39 1.82 -7.43 -3.73
N VAL A 40 2.43 -6.35 -3.22
CA VAL A 40 2.28 -5.97 -1.81
C VAL A 40 0.86 -5.53 -1.49
N PHE A 41 0.25 -4.74 -2.36
CA PHE A 41 -1.10 -4.22 -2.13
C PHE A 41 -2.21 -5.21 -2.48
N HIS A 42 -1.93 -6.27 -3.25
CA HIS A 42 -2.82 -7.41 -3.40
C HIS A 42 -2.99 -8.15 -2.07
N ASN A 43 -1.90 -8.44 -1.35
CA ASN A 43 -1.98 -9.07 -0.03
C ASN A 43 -2.75 -8.19 0.96
N LEU A 44 -2.57 -6.87 0.91
CA LEU A 44 -3.41 -5.97 1.70
C LEU A 44 -4.89 -6.08 1.33
N ALA A 45 -5.22 -6.24 0.05
CA ALA A 45 -6.59 -6.41 -0.43
C ALA A 45 -7.24 -7.67 0.17
N GLU A 46 -6.51 -8.78 0.16
CA GLU A 46 -6.94 -10.04 0.76
C GLU A 46 -7.27 -9.87 2.24
N PHE A 47 -6.36 -9.28 3.01
CA PHE A 47 -6.61 -8.99 4.42
C PHE A 47 -7.77 -8.00 4.62
N ILE A 48 -8.01 -7.04 3.73
CA ILE A 48 -9.20 -6.18 3.82
C ILE A 48 -10.49 -6.98 3.66
N VAL A 49 -10.53 -7.95 2.75
CA VAL A 49 -11.69 -8.83 2.54
C VAL A 49 -11.94 -9.72 3.76
N GLU A 50 -10.88 -10.16 4.43
CA GLU A 50 -10.96 -11.00 5.64
C GLU A 50 -11.04 -10.19 6.95
N ASP A 51 -11.42 -8.92 6.90
CA ASP A 51 -11.48 -8.00 8.07
C ASP A 51 -10.18 -7.96 8.92
N PHE A 52 -9.04 -8.11 8.24
CA PHE A 52 -7.70 -8.11 8.77
C PHE A 52 -7.40 -9.22 9.79
N VAL A 53 -8.12 -10.34 9.71
CA VAL A 53 -7.79 -11.55 10.46
C VAL A 53 -6.37 -12.01 10.07
N GLY A 54 -5.50 -12.20 11.07
CA GLY A 54 -4.11 -12.63 10.84
C GLY A 54 -3.18 -11.59 10.20
N PHE A 55 -3.65 -10.35 9.95
CA PHE A 55 -2.83 -9.32 9.30
C PHE A 55 -1.62 -8.93 10.16
N ASN A 56 -0.42 -9.21 9.65
CA ASN A 56 0.84 -8.81 10.25
C ASN A 56 1.22 -7.39 9.80
N GLU A 57 0.78 -6.40 10.58
CA GLU A 57 1.03 -4.98 10.29
C GLU A 57 2.54 -4.65 10.21
N TYR A 58 3.36 -5.28 11.06
CA TYR A 58 4.81 -5.03 11.05
C TYR A 58 5.46 -5.51 9.74
N GLU A 59 5.16 -6.73 9.31
CA GLU A 59 5.70 -7.32 8.10
C GLU A 59 5.22 -6.59 6.83
N PHE A 60 3.96 -6.17 6.83
CA PHE A 60 3.42 -5.32 5.77
C PHE A 60 4.24 -4.03 5.62
N TRP A 61 4.46 -3.29 6.72
CA TRP A 61 5.21 -2.04 6.66
C TRP A 61 6.69 -2.25 6.34
N ALA A 62 7.34 -3.30 6.84
CA ALA A 62 8.70 -3.64 6.45
C ALA A 62 8.83 -3.84 4.93
N THR A 63 7.82 -4.47 4.32
CA THR A 63 7.76 -4.67 2.87
C THR A 63 7.52 -3.36 2.12
N VAL A 64 6.60 -2.51 2.61
CA VAL A 64 6.35 -1.18 2.04
C VAL A 64 7.58 -0.28 2.14
N ASP A 65 8.31 -0.31 3.26
CA ASP A 65 9.52 0.50 3.46
C ASP A 65 10.66 0.07 2.53
N ALA A 66 10.79 -1.23 2.28
CA ALA A 66 11.71 -1.75 1.27
C ALA A 66 11.34 -1.28 -0.14
N LEU A 67 10.05 -1.31 -0.51
CA LEU A 67 9.57 -0.76 -1.77
C LEU A 67 9.79 0.75 -1.87
N ALA A 68 9.50 1.49 -0.80
CA ALA A 68 9.63 2.94 -0.77
C ALA A 68 11.08 3.37 -0.97
N SER A 69 12.02 2.67 -0.33
CA SER A 69 13.45 2.91 -0.49
C SER A 69 13.93 2.60 -1.92
N GLN A 70 13.32 1.62 -2.58
CA GLN A 70 13.70 1.22 -3.93
C GLN A 70 13.12 2.12 -5.04
N PHE A 71 11.91 2.65 -4.84
CA PHE A 71 11.13 3.30 -5.90
C PHE A 71 10.63 4.71 -5.55
N ASP A 72 11.14 5.30 -4.47
CA ASP A 72 10.71 6.60 -3.93
C ASP A 72 9.19 6.68 -3.67
N LEU A 73 8.66 5.71 -2.91
CA LEU A 73 7.22 5.57 -2.61
C LEU A 73 6.89 5.92 -1.15
N HIS A 74 7.62 6.87 -0.58
CA HIS A 74 7.46 7.27 0.82
C HIS A 74 6.09 7.92 1.13
N HIS A 75 5.33 8.31 0.11
CA HIS A 75 3.98 8.87 0.26
C HIS A 75 2.98 7.87 0.84
N TYR A 76 3.18 6.57 0.68
CA TYR A 76 2.29 5.56 1.27
C TYR A 76 2.19 5.67 2.79
N ARG A 77 3.32 5.85 3.47
CA ARG A 77 3.35 6.04 4.92
C ARG A 77 2.65 7.34 5.31
N LYS A 78 2.92 8.44 4.59
CA LYS A 78 2.31 9.74 4.83
C LYS A 78 0.78 9.70 4.71
N ILE A 79 0.26 9.00 3.70
CA ILE A 79 -1.19 8.85 3.48
C ILE A 79 -1.83 8.05 4.61
N PHE A 80 -1.18 6.98 5.05
CA PHE A 80 -1.66 6.19 6.17
C PHE A 80 -1.69 7.02 7.46
N ASP A 81 -0.58 7.68 7.79
CA ASP A 81 -0.45 8.47 9.02
C ASP A 81 -1.46 9.64 9.03
N ALA A 82 -1.65 10.33 7.90
CA ALA A 82 -2.66 11.37 7.76
C ALA A 82 -4.08 10.82 7.99
N ALA A 83 -4.40 9.66 7.41
CA ALA A 83 -5.69 9.02 7.59
C ALA A 83 -5.95 8.57 9.04
N VAL A 84 -4.90 8.24 9.80
CA VAL A 84 -5.00 7.91 11.23
C VAL A 84 -5.20 9.17 12.08
N MET A 85 -4.60 10.31 11.71
CA MET A 85 -4.69 11.57 12.46
C MET A 85 -5.95 12.41 12.15
N GLU A 86 -6.67 12.14 11.07
CA GLU A 86 -7.93 12.81 10.71
C GLU A 86 -9.11 12.50 11.68
N ARG A 87 -8.91 11.66 12.71
CA ARG A 87 -9.95 11.24 13.68
C ARG A 87 -9.42 11.18 15.10
#